data_AF-A0A6A6AS95-F1
#
_entry.id   AF-A0A6A6AS95-F1
#
_cell.length_a   1.000
_cell.length_b   1.000
_cell.length_c   1.000
_cell.angle_alpha   90.00
_cell.angle_beta   90.00
_cell.angle_gamma   90.00
#
_symmetry.space_group_name_H-M   'P 1'
#
loop_
_entity.id
_entity.type
_entity.pdbx_description
1 polymer ?
#
loop_
_entity_poly.entity_id
_entity_poly.type
_entity_poly.pdbx_seq_one_letter_code
_entity_poly.pdbx_strand_id
1 'polypeptide(L)'
;MSLVISNAGRLKPEIRLAEAVSQFKSSLSTDQKMLLDANTSQAMKNTPTPSDVMRFTAEFNRRVSSEAGGRCYGPRLANFLQGVQQFAALGDVVVGGSQNMIACGVWSLVRMSLLATINISSYLESLSLLFMEVGRSVPRNQAIALLYPQSRNLQAHMSEYFIVVVKLCHKLMSFVQKSAFQRLTTALGDMDLKTFRTELDLWSGLIKDEMGLQVAQRIESEACDNSRFRTLSKNFSTSFSQDQKRAKKLRILDLCSQYDYGTTWKQIRKIGNTHLFTKTADYQTWKTSVESCTLVFTGRLGSGKSVMMANMVEDLNVHTGGAKSTAAYFFCKHDLPESLKARTIIGALVRQVLQPLPDLPSLKETKYGSLDYEDMLELLRHALPRRHLTYFVLDGLDLCDESEKEEVFPICRLLQKVTSVLICITYRLEPNITLGSLHNRFIAPQVVPLPDNQSDIETFIQAELERCLERRVLNIGEPRLILDIQDALSKGSQGMFL
;
A
#
# COMPACT_ATOMS: atom_id res chain seq x y z
N MET A 1 26.59 37.92 -22.55
CA MET A 1 26.47 37.24 -23.86
C MET A 1 25.70 35.96 -23.60
N SER A 2 24.61 35.58 -24.24
CA SER A 2 23.69 36.19 -25.21
C SER A 2 22.53 35.20 -25.23
N LEU A 3 21.33 35.74 -25.12
CA LEU A 3 20.03 35.08 -24.95
C LEU A 3 19.56 34.34 -26.23
N VAL A 4 20.43 33.54 -26.84
CA VAL A 4 20.18 32.91 -28.15
C VAL A 4 20.71 31.48 -28.17
N ILE A 5 19.95 30.54 -27.62
CA ILE A 5 19.92 29.15 -28.08
C ILE A 5 18.44 28.73 -28.18
N SER A 6 17.96 28.85 -29.42
CA SER A 6 16.93 28.05 -30.11
C SER A 6 15.60 27.74 -29.42
N ASN A 7 14.57 28.46 -29.89
CA ASN A 7 13.19 28.00 -30.01
C ASN A 7 13.06 26.80 -30.98
N ALA A 8 13.82 25.72 -30.78
CA ALA A 8 13.42 24.41 -31.25
C ALA A 8 12.29 23.96 -30.32
N GLY A 9 11.06 23.82 -30.83
CA GLY A 9 9.88 23.56 -30.03
C GLY A 9 10.16 22.49 -28.97
N ARG A 10 10.10 22.88 -27.69
CA ARG A 10 10.38 22.00 -26.55
C ARG A 10 9.53 20.73 -26.76
N LEU A 11 10.18 19.57 -26.87
CA LEU A 11 9.49 18.29 -27.09
C LEU A 11 8.34 18.15 -26.09
N LYS A 12 7.21 17.58 -26.53
CA LYS A 12 6.07 17.35 -25.65
C LYS A 12 6.52 16.54 -24.41
N PRO A 13 5.99 16.82 -23.21
CA PRO A 13 6.40 16.14 -21.98
C PRO A 13 6.37 14.61 -22.06
N GLU A 14 5.41 14.02 -22.78
CA GLU A 14 5.28 12.57 -22.93
C GLU A 14 6.45 11.99 -23.75
N ILE A 15 6.91 12.72 -24.77
CA ILE A 15 8.07 12.32 -25.60
C ILE A 15 9.34 12.39 -24.76
N ARG A 16 9.48 13.43 -23.95
CA ARG A 16 10.62 13.58 -23.04
C ARG A 16 10.65 12.51 -21.97
N LEU A 17 9.48 12.06 -21.49
CA LEU A 17 9.40 10.92 -20.57
C LEU A 17 9.88 9.64 -21.25
N ALA A 18 9.44 9.38 -22.49
CA ALA A 18 9.92 8.24 -23.27
C ALA A 18 11.44 8.30 -23.49
N GLU A 19 11.97 9.49 -23.78
CA GLU A 19 13.41 9.72 -23.93
C GLU A 19 14.16 9.42 -22.61
N ALA A 20 13.67 9.92 -21.47
CA ALA A 20 14.27 9.66 -20.17
C ALA A 20 14.30 8.16 -19.82
N VAL A 21 13.21 7.42 -20.12
CA VAL A 21 13.15 5.97 -19.93
C VAL A 21 14.15 5.26 -20.85
N SER A 22 14.27 5.70 -22.09
CA SER A 22 15.26 5.15 -23.05
C SER A 22 16.70 5.40 -22.60
N GLN A 23 17.01 6.60 -22.11
CA GLN A 23 18.31 6.96 -21.56
C GLN A 23 18.65 6.15 -20.30
N PHE A 24 17.68 5.91 -19.41
CA PHE A 24 17.86 5.01 -18.28
C PHE A 24 18.16 3.59 -18.76
N LYS A 25 17.38 3.08 -19.72
CA LYS A 25 17.59 1.73 -20.27
C LYS A 25 18.96 1.59 -20.91
N SER A 26 19.46 2.61 -21.61
CA SER A 26 20.74 2.54 -22.31
C SER A 26 21.93 2.40 -21.34
N SER A 27 21.85 2.96 -20.13
CA SER A 27 22.88 2.88 -19.08
C SER A 27 22.94 1.53 -18.35
N LEU A 28 22.02 0.60 -18.64
CA LEU A 28 21.98 -0.72 -18.01
C LEU A 28 22.88 -1.74 -18.74
N SER A 29 23.35 -2.75 -18.00
CA SER A 29 23.99 -3.94 -18.61
C SER A 29 23.00 -4.73 -19.46
N THR A 30 23.49 -5.64 -20.30
CA THR A 30 22.64 -6.49 -21.15
C THR A 30 21.63 -7.30 -20.33
N ASP A 31 22.06 -7.91 -19.23
CA ASP A 31 21.19 -8.70 -18.35
C ASP A 31 20.13 -7.83 -17.67
N GLN A 32 20.52 -6.63 -17.21
CA GLN A 32 19.60 -5.67 -16.62
C GLN A 32 18.57 -5.17 -17.64
N LYS A 33 18.96 -4.95 -18.90
CA LYS A 33 18.04 -4.59 -19.99
C LYS A 33 17.01 -5.70 -20.23
N MET A 34 17.45 -6.95 -20.32
CA MET A 34 16.54 -8.10 -20.50
C MET A 34 15.55 -8.23 -19.33
N LEU A 35 16.03 -8.08 -18.09
CA LEU A 35 15.16 -8.12 -16.91
C LEU A 35 14.14 -6.96 -16.90
N LEU A 36 14.57 -5.75 -17.28
CA LEU A 36 13.68 -4.60 -17.36
C LEU A 36 12.58 -4.81 -18.41
N ASP A 37 12.95 -5.36 -19.57
CA ASP A 37 12.02 -5.63 -20.68
C ASP A 37 11.03 -6.73 -20.33
N ALA A 38 11.48 -7.79 -19.67
CA ALA A 38 10.61 -8.85 -19.18
C ALA A 38 9.58 -8.32 -18.15
N ASN A 39 10.04 -7.53 -17.18
CA ASN A 39 9.17 -6.93 -16.17
C ASN A 39 8.17 -5.92 -16.78
N THR A 40 8.63 -5.12 -17.74
CA THR A 40 7.77 -4.15 -18.45
C THR A 40 6.70 -4.88 -19.25
N SER A 41 7.07 -5.94 -19.97
CA SER A 41 6.14 -6.79 -20.72
C SER A 41 5.12 -7.47 -19.80
N GLN A 42 5.53 -7.90 -18.61
CA GLN A 42 4.63 -8.48 -17.62
C GLN A 42 3.63 -7.43 -17.09
N ALA A 43 4.10 -6.22 -16.77
CA ALA A 43 3.25 -5.13 -16.31
C ALA A 43 2.25 -4.66 -17.37
N MET A 44 2.61 -4.72 -18.66
CA MET A 44 1.69 -4.42 -19.76
C MET A 44 0.60 -5.49 -19.92
N LYS A 45 0.93 -6.77 -19.66
CA LYS A 45 -0.05 -7.87 -19.71
C LYS A 45 -0.99 -7.84 -18.50
N ASN A 46 -0.44 -7.54 -17.34
CA ASN A 46 -1.13 -7.50 -16.06
C ASN A 46 -0.87 -6.14 -15.41
N THR A 47 -1.77 -5.20 -15.66
CA THR A 47 -1.67 -3.83 -15.16
C THR A 47 -1.42 -3.82 -13.65
N PRO A 48 -0.38 -3.11 -13.17
CA PRO A 48 -0.06 -3.08 -11.76
C PRO A 48 -1.23 -2.62 -10.90
N THR A 49 -1.48 -3.33 -9.82
CA THR A 49 -2.56 -3.10 -8.85
C THR A 49 -2.03 -2.65 -7.49
N PRO A 50 -2.86 -2.11 -6.59
CA PRO A 50 -2.45 -1.82 -5.22
C PRO A 50 -1.86 -3.03 -4.48
N SER A 51 -2.31 -4.25 -4.79
CA SER A 51 -1.76 -5.49 -4.24
C SER A 51 -0.32 -5.75 -4.69
N ASP A 52 0.06 -5.30 -5.90
CA ASP A 52 1.44 -5.40 -6.39
C ASP A 52 2.38 -4.46 -5.63
N VAL A 53 1.88 -3.29 -5.19
CA VAL A 53 2.63 -2.38 -4.31
C VAL A 53 2.90 -3.07 -2.98
N MET A 54 1.87 -3.64 -2.35
CA MET A 54 1.99 -4.35 -1.08
C MET A 54 2.98 -5.52 -1.19
N ARG A 55 2.87 -6.32 -2.26
CA ARG A 55 3.78 -7.45 -2.53
C ARG A 55 5.22 -6.99 -2.74
N PHE A 56 5.43 -5.92 -3.50
CA PHE A 56 6.76 -5.39 -3.70
C PHE A 56 7.36 -4.84 -2.41
N THR A 57 6.59 -4.12 -1.59
CA THR A 57 7.08 -3.63 -0.28
C THR A 57 7.43 -4.79 0.66
N ALA A 58 6.66 -5.88 0.62
CA ALA A 58 6.93 -7.10 1.36
C ALA A 58 8.24 -7.76 0.93
N GLU A 59 8.40 -7.96 -0.39
CA GLU A 59 9.60 -8.53 -0.97
C GLU A 59 10.83 -7.68 -0.66
N PHE A 60 10.69 -6.36 -0.77
CA PHE A 60 11.74 -5.40 -0.44
C PHE A 60 12.18 -5.53 1.02
N ASN A 61 11.22 -5.53 1.95
CA ASN A 61 11.51 -5.70 3.38
C ASN A 61 12.22 -7.01 3.68
N ARG A 62 11.73 -8.14 3.13
CA ARG A 62 12.33 -9.46 3.34
C ARG A 62 13.78 -9.55 2.85
N ARG A 63 14.13 -8.81 1.78
CA ARG A 63 15.48 -8.79 1.22
C ARG A 63 16.41 -7.83 1.97
N VAL A 64 15.89 -6.76 2.58
CA VAL A 64 16.67 -5.79 3.37
C VAL A 64 16.92 -6.27 4.80
N SER A 65 15.89 -6.83 5.44
CA SER A 65 15.93 -7.27 6.84
C SER A 65 15.64 -8.76 6.88
N SER A 66 16.70 -9.58 6.96
CA SER A 66 16.58 -11.02 7.25
C SER A 66 16.27 -11.31 8.72
N GLU A 67 16.50 -10.33 9.60
CA GLU A 67 16.36 -10.45 11.05
C GLU A 67 15.07 -9.77 11.54
N ALA A 68 14.43 -10.39 12.55
CA ALA A 68 13.24 -9.86 13.22
C ALA A 68 13.61 -8.59 14.01
N GLY A 69 12.67 -7.65 14.23
CA GLY A 69 12.96 -6.40 14.98
C GLY A 69 13.72 -5.29 14.22
N GLY A 70 14.24 -5.56 13.01
CA GLY A 70 14.91 -4.56 12.16
C GLY A 70 13.99 -3.46 11.58
N ARG A 71 14.61 -2.37 11.08
CA ARG A 71 13.87 -1.22 10.48
C ARG A 71 13.05 -1.66 9.26
N CYS A 72 11.75 -1.38 9.29
CA CYS A 72 10.84 -1.65 8.17
C CYS A 72 10.80 -0.47 7.18
N TYR A 73 11.33 -0.66 5.96
CA TYR A 73 11.42 0.39 4.94
C TYR A 73 10.21 0.43 4.01
N GLY A 74 9.54 -0.70 3.78
CA GLY A 74 8.38 -0.83 2.91
C GLY A 74 7.28 0.22 3.13
N PRO A 75 6.85 0.49 4.39
CA PRO A 75 5.86 1.52 4.69
C PRO A 75 6.26 2.92 4.22
N ARG A 76 7.55 3.25 4.25
CA ARG A 76 8.09 4.54 3.78
C ARG A 76 8.00 4.66 2.26
N LEU A 77 8.14 3.54 1.53
CA LEU A 77 8.06 3.48 0.08
C LEU A 77 6.61 3.39 -0.44
N ALA A 78 5.69 2.87 0.37
CA ALA A 78 4.35 2.46 -0.06
C ALA A 78 3.55 3.56 -0.78
N ASN A 79 3.53 4.79 -0.24
CA ASN A 79 2.75 5.86 -0.85
C ASN A 79 3.33 6.32 -2.19
N PHE A 80 4.65 6.42 -2.28
CA PHE A 80 5.32 6.76 -3.54
C PHE A 80 5.06 5.69 -4.60
N LEU A 81 5.27 4.41 -4.24
CA LEU A 81 5.01 3.28 -5.13
C LEU A 81 3.54 3.20 -5.56
N GLN A 82 2.60 3.55 -4.69
CA GLN A 82 1.19 3.64 -5.04
C GLN A 82 0.95 4.71 -6.12
N GLY A 83 1.64 5.85 -6.08
CA GLY A 83 1.59 6.85 -7.16
C GLY A 83 2.13 6.32 -8.49
N VAL A 84 3.28 5.63 -8.45
CA VAL A 84 3.86 5.00 -9.66
C VAL A 84 2.92 3.94 -10.24
N GLN A 85 2.33 3.11 -9.38
CA GLN A 85 1.34 2.10 -9.77
C GLN A 85 0.12 2.75 -10.40
N GLN A 86 -0.42 3.81 -9.81
CA GLN A 86 -1.57 4.52 -10.36
C GLN A 86 -1.27 5.09 -11.74
N PHE A 87 -0.08 5.64 -11.96
CA PHE A 87 0.35 6.11 -13.28
C PHE A 87 0.44 4.98 -14.30
N ALA A 88 1.03 3.84 -13.93
CA ALA A 88 1.03 2.65 -14.79
C ALA A 88 -0.40 2.21 -15.16
N ALA A 89 -1.33 2.25 -14.19
CA ALA A 89 -2.73 1.92 -14.40
C ALA A 89 -3.53 2.95 -15.23
N LEU A 90 -3.02 4.17 -15.43
CA LEU A 90 -3.59 5.14 -16.38
C LEU A 90 -3.22 4.77 -17.83
N GLY A 91 -2.00 4.26 -18.03
CA GLY A 91 -1.47 3.90 -19.34
C GLY A 91 -2.30 2.82 -20.05
N ASP A 92 -2.82 1.85 -19.29
CA ASP A 92 -3.62 0.74 -19.80
C ASP A 92 -5.00 1.15 -20.36
N VAL A 93 -5.58 2.23 -19.85
CA VAL A 93 -6.99 2.57 -20.09
C VAL A 93 -7.18 3.81 -20.98
N VAL A 94 -6.22 4.75 -21.03
CA VAL A 94 -6.53 6.11 -21.49
C VAL A 94 -5.90 6.55 -22.83
N VAL A 95 -4.71 6.07 -23.23
CA VAL A 95 -3.93 6.80 -24.27
C VAL A 95 -3.29 5.93 -25.38
N GLY A 96 -3.68 4.66 -25.49
CA GLY A 96 -3.17 3.75 -26.51
C GLY A 96 -1.83 3.08 -26.15
N GLY A 97 -1.38 2.14 -26.99
CA GLY A 97 -0.34 1.17 -26.63
C GLY A 97 1.05 1.75 -26.28
N SER A 98 1.43 2.90 -26.86
CA SER A 98 2.76 3.49 -26.63
C SER A 98 2.90 4.15 -25.26
N GLN A 99 1.87 4.84 -24.75
CA GLN A 99 1.92 5.43 -23.41
C GLN A 99 1.77 4.38 -22.30
N ASN A 100 1.02 3.30 -22.55
CA ASN A 100 0.99 2.14 -21.65
C ASN A 100 2.40 1.56 -21.45
N MET A 101 3.14 1.38 -22.54
CA MET A 101 4.51 0.88 -22.50
C MET A 101 5.44 1.78 -21.66
N ILE A 102 5.34 3.11 -21.82
CA ILE A 102 6.17 4.05 -21.04
C ILE A 102 5.79 3.99 -19.55
N ALA A 103 4.51 4.04 -19.21
CA ALA A 103 4.07 4.02 -17.81
C ALA A 103 4.41 2.69 -17.10
N CYS A 104 4.23 1.55 -17.78
CA CYS A 104 4.68 0.24 -17.30
C CYS A 104 6.22 0.16 -17.20
N GLY A 105 6.93 0.84 -18.09
CA GLY A 105 8.39 0.99 -18.03
C GLY A 105 8.83 1.75 -16.78
N VAL A 106 8.17 2.85 -16.44
CA VAL A 106 8.42 3.63 -15.21
C VAL A 106 8.18 2.79 -13.96
N TRP A 107 7.09 2.02 -13.91
CA TRP A 107 6.86 1.06 -12.81
C TRP A 107 8.00 0.04 -12.66
N SER A 108 8.42 -0.55 -13.78
CA SER A 108 9.44 -1.60 -13.79
C SER A 108 10.84 -1.08 -13.42
N LEU A 109 11.22 0.10 -13.93
CA LEU A 109 12.52 0.71 -13.60
C LEU A 109 12.60 1.21 -12.16
N VAL A 110 11.49 1.71 -11.59
CA VAL A 110 11.47 2.12 -10.17
C VAL A 110 11.70 0.91 -9.28
N ARG A 111 11.00 -0.20 -9.54
CA ARG A 111 11.18 -1.46 -8.80
C ARG A 111 12.61 -1.99 -8.91
N MET A 112 13.15 -2.02 -10.13
CA MET A 112 14.54 -2.44 -10.37
C MET A 112 15.53 -1.56 -9.60
N SER A 113 15.37 -0.24 -9.67
CA SER A 113 16.27 0.71 -9.01
C SER A 113 16.24 0.54 -7.49
N LEU A 114 15.07 0.37 -6.90
CA LEU A 114 14.93 0.11 -5.46
C LEU A 114 15.60 -1.21 -5.08
N LEU A 115 15.32 -2.31 -5.78
CA LEU A 115 15.95 -3.60 -5.49
C LEU A 115 17.48 -3.55 -5.58
N ALA A 116 18.03 -2.74 -6.50
CA ALA A 116 19.47 -2.55 -6.64
C ALA A 116 20.12 -1.84 -5.42
N THR A 117 19.34 -1.10 -4.62
CA THR A 117 19.85 -0.36 -3.44
C THR A 117 19.91 -1.17 -2.15
N ILE A 118 19.37 -2.40 -2.13
CA ILE A 118 19.20 -3.21 -0.91
C ILE A 118 20.52 -3.44 -0.16
N ASN A 119 21.62 -3.64 -0.89
CA ASN A 119 22.93 -3.95 -0.30
C ASN A 119 23.71 -2.70 0.15
N ILE A 120 23.07 -1.53 0.23
CA ILE A 120 23.72 -0.25 0.56
C ILE A 120 23.01 0.41 1.74
N SER A 121 23.26 -0.12 2.95
CA SER A 121 22.54 0.23 4.19
C SER A 121 22.55 1.73 4.53
N SER A 122 23.71 2.39 4.46
CA SER A 122 23.85 3.82 4.78
C SER A 122 23.03 4.73 3.85
N TYR A 123 22.86 4.30 2.61
CA TYR A 123 22.13 5.05 1.59
C TYR A 123 20.62 4.79 1.65
N LEU A 124 20.24 3.57 2.05
CA LEU A 124 18.85 3.13 2.11
C LEU A 124 18.01 3.97 3.09
N GLU A 125 18.59 4.39 4.22
CA GLU A 125 17.89 5.25 5.19
C GLU A 125 17.50 6.60 4.55
N SER A 126 18.47 7.36 4.04
CA SER A 126 18.22 8.66 3.39
C SER A 126 17.25 8.55 2.21
N LEU A 127 17.42 7.51 1.39
CA LEU A 127 16.53 7.24 0.26
C LEU A 127 15.09 6.93 0.72
N SER A 128 14.94 6.13 1.77
CA SER A 128 13.63 5.80 2.32
C SER A 128 12.93 7.03 2.92
N LEU A 129 13.69 7.96 3.52
CA LEU A 129 13.15 9.23 4.02
C LEU A 129 12.68 10.12 2.88
N LEU A 130 13.48 10.25 1.82
CA LEU A 130 13.09 10.98 0.60
C LEU A 130 11.76 10.44 0.04
N PHE A 131 11.67 9.12 -0.19
CA PHE A 131 10.45 8.51 -0.73
C PHE A 131 9.26 8.61 0.24
N MET A 132 9.50 8.59 1.55
CA MET A 132 8.44 8.85 2.54
C MET A 132 7.90 10.26 2.42
N GLU A 133 8.78 11.27 2.30
CA GLU A 133 8.41 12.67 2.18
C GLU A 133 7.68 12.95 0.87
N VAL A 134 8.28 12.57 -0.27
CA VAL A 134 7.65 12.66 -1.59
C VAL A 134 6.34 11.86 -1.62
N GLY A 135 6.29 10.68 -0.99
CA GLY A 135 5.08 9.88 -0.88
C GLY A 135 3.92 10.59 -0.17
N ARG A 136 4.18 11.59 0.67
CA ARG A 136 3.12 12.41 1.30
C ARG A 136 2.51 13.39 0.31
N SER A 137 3.32 13.95 -0.57
CA SER A 137 2.87 14.90 -1.58
C SER A 137 2.21 14.19 -2.76
N VAL A 138 2.68 13.00 -3.17
CA VAL A 138 2.19 12.24 -4.32
C VAL A 138 0.65 12.24 -4.46
N PRO A 139 0.11 12.66 -5.60
CA PRO A 139 -1.32 12.70 -5.87
C PRO A 139 -1.84 11.26 -6.03
N ARG A 140 -2.52 10.73 -5.00
CA ARG A 140 -3.02 9.34 -4.92
C ARG A 140 -4.52 9.19 -5.18
N ASN A 141 -5.16 10.25 -5.64
CA ASN A 141 -6.62 10.31 -5.72
C ASN A 141 -7.13 9.40 -6.84
N GLN A 142 -8.08 8.52 -6.53
CA GLN A 142 -8.70 7.64 -7.52
C GLN A 142 -9.43 8.41 -8.62
N ALA A 143 -9.84 9.66 -8.35
CA ALA A 143 -10.42 10.59 -9.32
C ALA A 143 -9.44 11.01 -10.42
N ILE A 144 -8.11 10.91 -10.22
CA ILE A 144 -7.11 11.26 -11.25
C ILE A 144 -7.42 10.57 -12.56
N ALA A 145 -7.84 9.31 -12.51
CA ALA A 145 -8.10 8.57 -13.73
C ALA A 145 -9.33 9.05 -14.52
N LEU A 146 -10.27 9.72 -13.88
CA LEU A 146 -11.41 10.36 -14.56
C LEU A 146 -10.98 11.71 -15.18
N LEU A 147 -10.05 12.41 -14.52
CA LEU A 147 -9.59 13.74 -14.96
C LEU A 147 -8.47 13.66 -16.01
N TYR A 148 -7.61 12.65 -15.93
CA TYR A 148 -6.41 12.50 -16.74
C TYR A 148 -6.66 12.51 -18.26
N PRO A 149 -7.66 11.80 -18.82
CA PRO A 149 -7.95 11.87 -20.27
C PRO A 149 -8.32 13.28 -20.74
N GLN A 150 -8.89 14.10 -19.85
CA GLN A 150 -9.62 15.31 -20.19
C GLN A 150 -8.77 16.58 -20.04
N SER A 151 -7.74 16.54 -19.18
CA SER A 151 -6.82 17.68 -18.99
C SER A 151 -5.44 17.40 -19.58
N ARG A 152 -5.08 18.17 -20.62
CA ARG A 152 -3.73 18.17 -21.21
C ARG A 152 -2.67 18.67 -20.22
N ASN A 153 -3.02 19.62 -19.36
CA ASN A 153 -2.14 20.12 -18.32
C ASN A 153 -1.82 19.03 -17.30
N LEU A 154 -2.82 18.24 -16.90
CA LEU A 154 -2.64 17.12 -15.98
C LEU A 154 -1.72 16.05 -16.59
N GLN A 155 -1.89 15.71 -17.88
CA GLN A 155 -1.00 14.79 -18.61
C GLN A 155 0.44 15.32 -18.66
N ALA A 156 0.61 16.61 -18.94
CA ALA A 156 1.91 17.28 -18.98
C ALA A 156 2.60 17.26 -17.60
N HIS A 157 1.91 17.72 -16.54
CA HIS A 157 2.46 17.76 -15.19
C HIS A 157 2.81 16.36 -14.65
N MET A 158 1.99 15.35 -14.94
CA MET A 158 2.29 13.95 -14.60
C MET A 158 3.55 13.47 -15.33
N SER A 159 3.67 13.74 -16.63
CA SER A 159 4.86 13.35 -17.41
C SER A 159 6.13 13.99 -16.86
N GLU A 160 6.06 15.28 -16.50
CA GLU A 160 7.16 16.01 -15.87
C GLU A 160 7.56 15.41 -14.51
N TYR A 161 6.56 15.11 -13.66
CA TYR A 161 6.80 14.43 -12.39
C TYR A 161 7.55 13.11 -12.58
N PHE A 162 7.11 12.27 -13.53
CA PHE A 162 7.76 10.98 -13.78
C PHE A 162 9.11 11.09 -14.49
N ILE A 163 9.39 12.17 -15.22
CA ILE A 163 10.75 12.45 -15.71
C ILE A 163 11.70 12.63 -14.53
N VAL A 164 11.30 13.38 -13.50
CA VAL A 164 12.11 13.56 -12.29
C VAL A 164 12.33 12.22 -11.57
N VAL A 165 11.29 11.39 -11.48
CA VAL A 165 11.40 10.01 -10.94
C VAL A 165 12.40 9.17 -11.72
N VAL A 166 12.34 9.16 -13.06
CA VAL A 166 13.27 8.40 -13.90
C VAL A 166 14.70 8.91 -13.75
N LYS A 167 14.91 10.23 -13.66
CA LYS A 167 16.23 10.81 -13.41
C LYS A 167 16.78 10.41 -12.04
N LEU A 168 15.94 10.40 -11.00
CA LEU A 168 16.31 9.90 -9.68
C LEU A 168 16.75 8.44 -9.80
N CYS A 169 15.93 7.57 -10.42
CA CYS A 169 16.27 6.16 -10.67
C CYS A 169 17.58 5.97 -11.43
N HIS A 170 17.83 6.78 -12.47
CA HIS A 170 19.09 6.76 -13.22
C HIS A 170 20.27 7.09 -12.30
N LYS A 171 20.17 8.15 -11.49
CA LYS A 171 21.20 8.51 -10.52
C LYS A 171 21.43 7.37 -9.51
N LEU A 172 20.37 6.74 -8.99
CA LEU A 172 20.45 5.58 -8.11
C LEU A 172 21.24 4.43 -8.76
N MET A 173 20.86 4.04 -9.97
CA MET A 173 21.52 2.94 -10.69
C MET A 173 22.98 3.25 -10.99
N SER A 174 23.28 4.47 -11.43
CA SER A 174 24.66 4.91 -11.70
C SER A 174 25.53 4.87 -10.44
N PHE A 175 24.95 5.11 -9.27
CA PHE A 175 25.65 5.02 -7.99
C PHE A 175 25.85 3.55 -7.57
N VAL A 176 24.84 2.70 -7.74
CA VAL A 176 24.95 1.26 -7.42
C VAL A 176 26.01 0.56 -8.29
N GLN A 177 26.14 0.95 -9.55
CA GLN A 177 27.10 0.37 -10.50
C GLN A 177 28.56 0.77 -10.24
N LYS A 178 28.83 1.74 -9.35
CA LYS A 178 30.21 2.13 -8.98
C LYS A 178 30.88 1.08 -8.09
N SER A 179 32.22 1.03 -8.16
CA SER A 179 33.00 0.15 -7.26
C SER A 179 32.81 0.52 -5.79
N ALA A 180 33.04 -0.41 -4.87
CA ALA A 180 32.91 -0.15 -3.43
C ALA A 180 33.76 1.06 -2.97
N PHE A 181 34.99 1.17 -3.48
CA PHE A 181 35.88 2.30 -3.19
C PHE A 181 35.35 3.64 -3.73
N GLN A 182 34.82 3.65 -4.97
CA GLN A 182 34.20 4.85 -5.54
C GLN A 182 32.93 5.27 -4.79
N ARG A 183 32.16 4.32 -4.25
CA ARG A 183 30.96 4.62 -3.46
C ARG A 183 31.29 5.25 -2.10
N LEU A 184 32.41 4.87 -1.49
CA LEU A 184 32.90 5.50 -0.25
C LEU A 184 33.30 6.96 -0.46
N THR A 185 33.79 7.32 -1.65
CA THR A 185 34.24 8.69 -1.96
C THR A 185 33.16 9.54 -2.65
N THR A 186 32.21 8.93 -3.36
CA THR A 186 31.03 9.63 -3.88
C THR A 186 29.82 9.35 -3.00
N ALA A 187 29.63 10.11 -1.93
CA ALA A 187 28.31 10.18 -1.32
C ALA A 187 27.35 10.83 -2.35
N LEU A 188 26.18 10.23 -2.58
CA LEU A 188 25.06 11.00 -3.12
C LEU A 188 24.70 12.03 -2.06
N GLY A 189 25.18 13.26 -2.25
CA GLY A 189 25.05 14.31 -1.24
C GLY A 189 23.58 14.62 -0.97
N ASP A 190 23.27 14.96 0.28
CA ASP A 190 21.92 15.40 0.69
C ASP A 190 21.37 16.53 -0.20
N MET A 191 22.27 17.33 -0.79
CA MET A 191 21.93 18.37 -1.76
C MET A 191 21.30 17.83 -3.06
N ASP A 192 21.79 16.70 -3.59
CA ASP A 192 21.20 16.06 -4.78
C ASP A 192 19.79 15.53 -4.45
N LEU A 193 19.63 14.84 -3.32
CA LEU A 193 18.34 14.31 -2.87
C LEU A 193 17.33 15.41 -2.57
N LYS A 194 17.77 16.52 -1.96
CA LYS A 194 16.95 17.70 -1.69
C LYS A 194 16.50 18.39 -2.98
N THR A 195 17.34 18.39 -4.02
CA THR A 195 16.97 18.93 -5.33
C THR A 195 15.85 18.10 -5.95
N PHE A 196 16.00 16.76 -6.00
CA PHE A 196 14.94 15.87 -6.48
C PHE A 196 13.66 16.02 -5.66
N ARG A 197 13.75 16.12 -4.33
CA ARG A 197 12.60 16.38 -3.47
C ARG A 197 11.86 17.65 -3.89
N THR A 198 12.58 18.75 -4.03
CA THR A 198 11.99 20.06 -4.35
C THR A 198 11.30 20.04 -5.71
N GLU A 199 11.91 19.41 -6.72
CA GLU A 199 11.28 19.24 -8.03
C GLU A 199 10.03 18.35 -7.98
N LEU A 200 10.08 17.23 -7.24
CA LEU A 200 8.93 16.33 -7.08
C LEU A 200 7.78 17.02 -6.34
N ASP A 201 8.08 17.77 -5.27
CA ASP A 201 7.08 18.54 -4.52
C ASP A 201 6.45 19.64 -5.37
N LEU A 202 7.24 20.34 -6.21
CA LEU A 202 6.74 21.34 -7.16
C LEU A 202 5.72 20.72 -8.12
N TRP A 203 6.10 19.65 -8.82
CA TRP A 203 5.20 19.00 -9.78
C TRP A 203 3.99 18.38 -9.09
N SER A 204 4.17 17.82 -7.89
CA SER A 204 3.05 17.31 -7.11
C SER A 204 2.07 18.41 -6.70
N GLY A 205 2.53 19.63 -6.43
CA GLY A 205 1.68 20.80 -6.19
C GLY A 205 0.86 21.16 -7.43
N LEU A 206 1.53 21.31 -8.57
CA LEU A 206 0.87 21.63 -9.85
C LEU A 206 -0.16 20.58 -10.29
N ILE A 207 0.08 19.29 -10.01
CA ILE A 207 -0.91 18.24 -10.26
C ILE A 207 -2.14 18.42 -9.36
N LYS A 208 -1.95 18.71 -8.07
CA LYS A 208 -3.07 18.92 -7.13
C LYS A 208 -3.90 20.14 -7.51
N ASP A 209 -3.25 21.24 -7.89
CA ASP A 209 -3.93 22.48 -8.29
C ASP A 209 -4.78 22.26 -9.55
N GLU A 210 -4.22 21.62 -10.57
CA GLU A 210 -4.96 21.27 -11.80
C GLU A 210 -6.12 20.32 -11.49
N MET A 211 -5.94 19.34 -10.61
CA MET A 211 -7.05 18.47 -10.20
C MET A 211 -8.15 19.25 -9.48
N GLY A 212 -7.80 20.17 -8.58
CA GLY A 212 -8.77 21.02 -7.89
C GLY A 212 -9.58 21.87 -8.87
N LEU A 213 -8.91 22.43 -9.87
CA LEU A 213 -9.54 23.20 -10.94
C LEU A 213 -10.48 22.34 -11.79
N GLN A 214 -10.06 21.13 -12.18
CA GLN A 214 -10.90 20.20 -12.95
C GLN A 214 -12.13 19.72 -12.17
N VAL A 215 -12.00 19.48 -10.86
CA VAL A 215 -13.13 19.13 -10.00
C VAL A 215 -14.11 20.30 -9.87
N ALA A 216 -13.61 21.53 -9.65
CA ALA A 216 -14.45 22.73 -9.59
C ALA A 216 -15.20 22.97 -10.91
N GLN A 217 -14.51 22.86 -12.05
CA GLN A 217 -15.11 22.98 -13.38
C GLN A 217 -16.20 21.93 -13.63
N ARG A 218 -16.03 20.69 -13.17
CA ARG A 218 -17.09 19.67 -13.26
C ARG A 218 -18.29 20.03 -12.41
N ILE A 219 -18.10 20.48 -11.17
CA ILE A 219 -19.20 20.86 -10.29
C ILE A 219 -20.01 22.01 -10.92
N GLU A 220 -19.33 23.01 -11.49
CA GLU A 220 -19.97 24.11 -12.22
C GLU A 220 -20.67 23.63 -13.50
N SER A 221 -20.04 22.75 -14.28
CA SER A 221 -20.63 22.17 -15.49
C SER A 221 -21.85 21.33 -15.17
N GLU A 222 -21.79 20.43 -14.19
CA GLU A 222 -22.93 19.59 -13.76
C GLU A 222 -24.08 20.44 -13.21
N ALA A 223 -23.79 21.55 -12.52
CA ALA A 223 -24.80 22.52 -12.09
C ALA A 223 -25.45 23.25 -13.27
N CYS A 224 -24.72 23.51 -14.35
CA CYS A 224 -25.21 24.14 -15.58
C CYS A 224 -25.93 23.15 -16.52
N ASP A 225 -25.40 21.93 -16.66
CA ASP A 225 -25.79 20.88 -17.60
C ASP A 225 -27.13 20.22 -17.24
N ASN A 226 -27.55 20.30 -15.98
CA ASN A 226 -28.90 19.91 -15.54
C ASN A 226 -30.02 20.66 -16.30
N SER A 227 -29.69 21.75 -17.01
CA SER A 227 -30.64 22.52 -17.83
C SER A 227 -30.64 22.19 -19.33
N ARG A 228 -29.58 21.61 -19.93
CA ARG A 228 -29.40 21.67 -21.40
C ARG A 228 -28.86 20.46 -22.15
N PHE A 229 -28.34 19.40 -21.53
CA PHE A 229 -27.55 18.43 -22.30
C PHE A 229 -27.99 16.96 -22.17
N ARG A 230 -29.09 16.59 -22.85
CA ARG A 230 -29.41 15.17 -23.14
C ARG A 230 -29.24 14.76 -24.60
N THR A 231 -28.83 15.66 -25.50
CA THR A 231 -29.03 15.43 -26.96
C THR A 231 -27.75 15.22 -27.79
N LEU A 232 -26.53 15.42 -27.25
CA LEU A 232 -25.34 15.57 -28.12
C LEU A 232 -24.13 14.64 -27.84
N SER A 233 -24.32 13.44 -27.29
CA SER A 233 -23.18 12.52 -27.00
C SER A 233 -23.30 11.14 -27.65
N LYS A 234 -23.35 11.06 -28.99
CA LYS A 234 -23.29 9.78 -29.73
C LYS A 234 -21.98 9.48 -30.48
N ASN A 235 -20.99 10.38 -30.49
CA ASN A 235 -19.82 10.23 -31.38
C ASN A 235 -18.47 9.89 -30.69
N PHE A 236 -18.45 9.54 -29.39
CA PHE A 236 -17.22 9.16 -28.68
C PHE A 236 -17.42 7.89 -27.82
N SER A 237 -17.87 6.80 -28.46
CA SER A 237 -18.55 5.69 -27.79
C SER A 237 -17.68 4.75 -26.96
N THR A 238 -16.37 4.62 -27.23
CA THR A 238 -15.51 3.64 -26.55
C THR A 238 -14.86 4.19 -25.27
N SER A 239 -14.16 5.32 -25.34
CA SER A 239 -13.52 5.96 -24.18
C SER A 239 -14.54 6.44 -23.14
N PHE A 240 -15.69 6.98 -23.57
CA PHE A 240 -16.78 7.39 -22.68
C PHE A 240 -17.37 6.20 -21.89
N SER A 241 -17.46 5.02 -22.50
CA SER A 241 -18.00 3.82 -21.85
C SER A 241 -17.08 3.29 -20.73
N GLN A 242 -15.77 3.40 -20.90
CA GLN A 242 -14.77 2.99 -19.90
C GLN A 242 -14.70 3.98 -18.73
N ASP A 243 -14.76 5.28 -19.02
CA ASP A 243 -14.84 6.33 -18.01
C ASP A 243 -16.11 6.18 -17.16
N GLN A 244 -17.25 5.88 -17.79
CA GLN A 244 -18.51 5.66 -17.08
C GLN A 244 -18.46 4.42 -16.18
N LYS A 245 -17.88 3.30 -16.65
CA LYS A 245 -17.68 2.09 -15.84
C LYS A 245 -16.79 2.38 -14.63
N ARG A 246 -15.70 3.13 -14.81
CA ARG A 246 -14.76 3.49 -13.74
C ARG A 246 -15.40 4.42 -12.72
N ALA A 247 -16.10 5.45 -13.16
CA ALA A 247 -16.84 6.36 -12.29
C ALA A 247 -17.88 5.60 -11.46
N LYS A 248 -18.60 4.66 -12.09
CA LYS A 248 -19.56 3.79 -11.40
C LYS A 248 -18.89 2.90 -10.36
N LYS A 249 -17.77 2.25 -10.71
CA LYS A 249 -16.99 1.42 -9.78
C LYS A 249 -16.54 2.24 -8.57
N LEU A 250 -15.95 3.42 -8.80
CA LEU A 250 -15.51 4.31 -7.72
C LEU A 250 -16.65 4.72 -6.81
N ARG A 251 -17.80 5.11 -7.38
CA ARG A 251 -19.00 5.43 -6.61
C ARG A 251 -19.46 4.26 -5.74
N ILE A 252 -19.47 3.03 -6.27
CA ILE A 252 -19.83 1.83 -5.50
C ILE A 252 -18.85 1.62 -4.34
N LEU A 253 -17.53 1.71 -4.60
CA LEU A 253 -16.52 1.58 -3.55
C LEU A 253 -16.68 2.65 -2.46
N ASP A 254 -16.99 3.88 -2.83
CA ASP A 254 -17.21 4.99 -1.90
C ASP A 254 -18.50 4.83 -1.09
N LEU A 255 -19.54 4.21 -1.67
CA LEU A 255 -20.73 3.79 -0.93
C LEU A 255 -20.44 2.65 0.05
N CYS A 256 -19.42 1.81 -0.20
CA CYS A 256 -18.95 0.82 0.78
C CYS A 256 -18.23 1.50 1.94
N SER A 257 -17.19 2.30 1.68
CA SER A 257 -16.46 3.06 2.71
C SER A 257 -15.54 4.09 2.08
N GLN A 258 -15.35 5.22 2.76
CA GLN A 258 -14.33 6.23 2.42
C GLN A 258 -13.17 6.27 3.43
N TYR A 259 -13.22 5.41 4.45
CA TYR A 259 -12.26 5.38 5.54
C TYR A 259 -10.86 4.92 5.09
N ASP A 260 -9.81 5.63 5.51
CA ASP A 260 -8.42 5.29 5.19
C ASP A 260 -7.85 4.23 6.15
N TYR A 261 -8.25 2.98 5.93
CA TYR A 261 -7.72 1.82 6.64
C TYR A 261 -6.20 1.60 6.44
N GLY A 262 -5.64 2.12 5.34
CA GLY A 262 -4.25 1.90 4.96
C GLY A 262 -3.25 2.69 5.81
N THR A 263 -3.63 3.87 6.29
CA THR A 263 -2.76 4.69 7.15
C THR A 263 -2.47 4.01 8.49
N THR A 264 -3.46 3.41 9.14
CA THR A 264 -3.25 2.69 10.41
C THR A 264 -2.30 1.50 10.23
N TRP A 265 -2.48 0.69 9.18
CA TRP A 265 -1.57 -0.42 8.89
C TRP A 265 -0.12 0.06 8.66
N LYS A 266 0.08 1.14 7.89
CA LYS A 266 1.41 1.72 7.66
C LYS A 266 2.06 2.21 8.95
N GLN A 267 1.30 2.84 9.84
CA GLN A 267 1.79 3.29 11.14
C GLN A 267 2.26 2.11 12.00
N ILE A 268 1.46 1.04 12.07
CA ILE A 268 1.81 -0.17 12.81
C ILE A 268 3.07 -0.84 12.23
N ARG A 269 3.15 -0.99 10.90
CA ARG A 269 4.34 -1.55 10.22
C ARG A 269 5.59 -0.71 10.43
N LYS A 270 5.44 0.61 10.64
CA LYS A 270 6.57 1.51 10.95
C LYS A 270 7.09 1.27 12.38
N ILE A 271 6.23 0.86 13.31
CA ILE A 271 6.58 0.63 14.71
C ILE A 271 7.37 -0.67 14.87
N GLY A 272 7.06 -1.73 14.11
CA GLY A 272 7.78 -2.99 14.24
C GLY A 272 7.56 -4.01 13.12
N ASN A 273 8.44 -5.01 13.09
CA ASN A 273 8.45 -6.13 12.15
C ASN A 273 8.68 -7.45 12.91
N THR A 274 7.95 -8.50 12.55
CA THR A 274 8.06 -9.83 13.16
C THR A 274 7.74 -10.92 12.14
N HIS A 275 8.36 -12.08 12.28
CA HIS A 275 8.06 -13.27 11.48
C HIS A 275 7.67 -14.48 12.34
N LEU A 276 7.47 -14.31 13.65
CA LEU A 276 7.24 -15.43 14.58
C LEU A 276 6.01 -16.26 14.21
N PHE A 277 4.93 -15.60 13.78
CA PHE A 277 3.70 -16.27 13.33
C PHE A 277 3.93 -17.25 12.18
N THR A 278 4.94 -17.02 11.33
CA THR A 278 5.23 -17.91 10.18
C THR A 278 5.72 -19.29 10.63
N LYS A 279 6.25 -19.41 11.86
CA LYS A 279 6.70 -20.68 12.43
C LYS A 279 5.58 -21.47 13.13
N THR A 280 4.39 -20.88 13.30
CA THR A 280 3.28 -21.55 13.98
C THR A 280 2.51 -22.47 13.04
N ALA A 281 2.25 -23.70 13.49
CA ALA A 281 1.48 -24.68 12.72
C ALA A 281 0.03 -24.20 12.48
N ASP A 282 -0.55 -23.51 13.46
CA ASP A 282 -1.92 -23.00 13.39
C ASP A 282 -2.09 -21.93 12.31
N TYR A 283 -1.14 -20.99 12.21
CA TYR A 283 -1.14 -20.01 11.14
C TYR A 283 -0.97 -20.67 9.77
N GLN A 284 -0.05 -21.63 9.62
CA GLN A 284 0.17 -22.29 8.33
C GLN A 284 -1.06 -23.11 7.90
N THR A 285 -1.71 -23.77 8.85
CA THR A 285 -2.95 -24.53 8.61
C THR A 285 -4.08 -23.61 8.20
N TRP A 286 -4.28 -22.52 8.95
CA TRP A 286 -5.30 -21.51 8.62
C TRP A 286 -5.04 -20.87 7.25
N LYS A 287 -3.78 -20.47 6.97
CA LYS A 287 -3.37 -19.81 5.73
C LYS A 287 -3.63 -20.67 4.49
N THR A 288 -3.43 -21.98 4.61
CA THR A 288 -3.58 -22.95 3.49
C THR A 288 -4.96 -23.60 3.42
N SER A 289 -5.87 -23.26 4.35
CA SER A 289 -7.24 -23.76 4.35
C SER A 289 -8.00 -23.34 3.10
N VAL A 290 -8.89 -24.21 2.64
CA VAL A 290 -9.83 -23.95 1.53
C VAL A 290 -11.26 -23.74 2.01
N GLU A 291 -11.54 -24.06 3.27
CA GLU A 291 -12.84 -23.89 3.92
C GLU A 291 -12.83 -22.69 4.85
N SER A 292 -13.98 -22.02 4.99
CA SER A 292 -14.12 -20.90 5.90
C SER A 292 -13.83 -21.32 7.34
N CYS A 293 -12.84 -20.71 7.97
CA CYS A 293 -12.47 -20.95 9.36
C CYS A 293 -11.88 -19.69 9.99
N THR A 294 -11.67 -19.74 11.31
CA THR A 294 -11.26 -18.55 12.08
C THR A 294 -10.07 -18.86 12.98
N LEU A 295 -9.02 -18.05 12.88
CA LEU A 295 -7.86 -18.09 13.77
C LEU A 295 -7.94 -16.91 14.74
N VAL A 296 -7.91 -17.20 16.04
CA VAL A 296 -8.03 -16.20 17.10
C VAL A 296 -6.73 -16.17 17.90
N PHE A 297 -5.98 -15.08 17.77
CA PHE A 297 -4.78 -14.86 18.56
C PHE A 297 -5.10 -14.15 19.88
N THR A 298 -4.60 -14.68 20.98
CA THR A 298 -4.75 -14.08 22.31
C THR A 298 -3.42 -13.62 22.88
N GLY A 299 -3.41 -12.46 23.54
CA GLY A 299 -2.18 -11.93 24.13
C GLY A 299 -2.43 -10.74 25.03
N ARG A 300 -1.50 -10.51 25.96
CA ARG A 300 -1.54 -9.40 26.91
C ARG A 300 -1.37 -8.05 26.23
N LEU A 301 -1.66 -6.97 26.94
CA LEU A 301 -1.34 -5.62 26.45
C LEU A 301 0.18 -5.52 26.19
N GLY A 302 0.60 -4.80 25.15
CA GLY A 302 2.01 -4.61 24.84
C GLY A 302 2.74 -5.80 24.20
N SER A 303 2.11 -6.97 24.05
CA SER A 303 2.78 -8.18 23.53
C SER A 303 3.03 -8.19 22.01
N GLY A 304 2.74 -7.11 21.29
CA GLY A 304 2.99 -7.00 19.84
C GLY A 304 1.87 -7.52 18.92
N LYS A 305 0.64 -7.73 19.41
CA LYS A 305 -0.53 -8.23 18.63
C LYS A 305 -0.75 -7.48 17.30
N SER A 306 -0.92 -6.16 17.37
CA SER A 306 -1.16 -5.34 16.18
C SER A 306 0.00 -5.42 15.18
N VAL A 307 1.24 -5.42 15.68
CA VAL A 307 2.44 -5.58 14.85
C VAL A 307 2.41 -6.93 14.14
N MET A 308 2.15 -8.03 14.85
CA MET A 308 2.04 -9.37 14.26
C MET A 308 0.95 -9.42 13.17
N MET A 309 -0.25 -8.92 13.45
CA MET A 309 -1.35 -8.87 12.49
C MET A 309 -1.00 -8.06 11.25
N ALA A 310 -0.31 -6.92 11.39
CA ALA A 310 0.14 -6.13 10.25
C ALA A 310 1.19 -6.86 9.40
N ASN A 311 2.06 -7.67 10.02
CA ASN A 311 3.01 -8.52 9.30
C ASN A 311 2.30 -9.69 8.59
N MET A 312 1.26 -10.26 9.19
CA MET A 312 0.44 -11.30 8.55
C MET A 312 -0.22 -10.79 7.28
N VAL A 313 -0.75 -9.55 7.28
CA VAL A 313 -1.30 -8.91 6.06
C VAL A 313 -0.26 -8.86 4.95
N GLU A 314 0.99 -8.54 5.27
CA GLU A 314 2.08 -8.50 4.31
C GLU A 314 2.37 -9.90 3.73
N ASP A 315 2.47 -10.91 4.59
CA ASP A 315 2.67 -12.30 4.17
C ASP A 315 1.52 -12.86 3.32
N LEU A 316 0.27 -12.52 3.67
CA LEU A 316 -0.91 -12.88 2.90
C LEU A 316 -0.91 -12.21 1.53
N ASN A 317 -0.55 -10.94 1.40
CA ASN A 317 -0.46 -10.27 0.09
C ASN A 317 0.58 -10.91 -0.85
N VAL A 318 1.65 -11.48 -0.29
CA VAL A 318 2.62 -12.28 -1.06
C VAL A 318 2.00 -13.62 -1.45
N HIS A 319 1.29 -14.28 -0.53
CA HIS A 319 0.64 -15.56 -0.77
C HIS A 319 -0.50 -15.48 -1.81
N THR A 320 -1.32 -14.42 -1.78
CA THR A 320 -2.47 -14.20 -2.67
C THR A 320 -2.05 -13.69 -4.06
N GLY A 321 -0.85 -14.03 -4.55
CA GLY A 321 -0.27 -13.53 -5.80
C GLY A 321 -1.03 -13.87 -7.09
N GLY A 322 -2.24 -14.43 -7.03
CA GLY A 322 -3.08 -14.82 -8.16
C GLY A 322 -4.53 -14.32 -8.07
N ALA A 323 -5.25 -14.36 -9.19
CA ALA A 323 -6.59 -13.77 -9.36
C ALA A 323 -7.75 -14.42 -8.57
N LYS A 324 -7.47 -15.36 -7.66
CA LYS A 324 -8.48 -16.16 -6.94
C LYS A 324 -8.49 -15.93 -5.43
N SER A 325 -7.66 -15.01 -4.94
CA SER A 325 -7.65 -14.68 -3.52
C SER A 325 -7.40 -13.21 -3.25
N THR A 326 -7.87 -12.75 -2.09
CA THR A 326 -7.71 -11.35 -1.68
C THR A 326 -7.51 -11.29 -0.18
N ALA A 327 -6.55 -10.48 0.26
CA ALA A 327 -6.36 -10.16 1.66
C ALA A 327 -6.91 -8.76 1.95
N ALA A 328 -7.86 -8.68 2.87
CA ALA A 328 -8.39 -7.43 3.40
C ALA A 328 -8.14 -7.37 4.91
N TYR A 329 -8.00 -6.15 5.43
CA TYR A 329 -7.63 -5.96 6.82
C TYR A 329 -8.26 -4.72 7.43
N PHE A 330 -8.38 -4.71 8.75
CA PHE A 330 -8.82 -3.54 9.50
C PHE A 330 -8.19 -3.52 10.89
N PHE A 331 -7.74 -2.34 11.31
CA PHE A 331 -7.10 -2.12 12.61
C PHE A 331 -7.90 -1.04 13.36
N CYS A 332 -8.60 -1.44 14.40
CA CYS A 332 -9.37 -0.53 15.26
C CYS A 332 -8.41 0.31 16.10
N LYS A 333 -8.72 1.60 16.29
CA LYS A 333 -7.85 2.55 16.98
C LYS A 333 -8.65 3.35 18.01
N HIS A 334 -8.21 3.28 19.27
CA HIS A 334 -8.93 3.90 20.39
C HIS A 334 -9.04 5.43 20.28
N ASP A 335 -8.08 6.08 19.63
CA ASP A 335 -8.03 7.53 19.41
C ASP A 335 -8.76 7.97 18.13
N LEU A 336 -9.37 7.05 17.38
CA LEU A 336 -10.18 7.33 16.20
C LEU A 336 -11.58 6.72 16.36
N PRO A 337 -12.57 7.47 16.87
CA PRO A 337 -13.92 6.96 17.14
C PRO A 337 -14.60 6.33 15.92
N GLU A 338 -14.38 6.90 14.73
CA GLU A 338 -14.92 6.36 13.46
C GLU A 338 -14.40 4.94 13.17
N SER A 339 -13.19 4.60 13.61
CA SER A 339 -12.59 3.28 13.42
C SER A 339 -13.26 2.19 14.25
N LEU A 340 -13.99 2.56 15.31
CA LEU A 340 -14.64 1.62 16.22
C LEU A 340 -16.05 1.24 15.76
N LYS A 341 -16.53 1.84 14.66
CA LYS A 341 -17.86 1.62 14.11
C LYS A 341 -17.92 0.37 13.22
N ALA A 342 -18.87 -0.51 13.49
CA ALA A 342 -19.15 -1.72 12.71
C ALA A 342 -19.32 -1.42 11.23
N ARG A 343 -20.07 -0.36 10.92
CA ARG A 343 -20.27 0.14 9.55
C ARG A 343 -18.97 0.51 8.85
N THR A 344 -18.02 1.10 9.57
CA THR A 344 -16.69 1.46 9.03
C THR A 344 -15.85 0.20 8.78
N ILE A 345 -15.81 -0.71 9.76
CA ILE A 345 -15.05 -1.97 9.70
C ILE A 345 -15.51 -2.80 8.49
N ILE A 346 -16.80 -3.14 8.43
CA ILE A 346 -17.36 -3.98 7.36
C ILE A 346 -17.22 -3.28 6.01
N GLY A 347 -17.61 -2.00 5.91
CA GLY A 347 -17.53 -1.24 4.67
C GLY A 347 -16.11 -1.19 4.09
N ALA A 348 -15.10 -1.01 4.94
CA ALA A 348 -13.69 -0.99 4.53
C ALA A 348 -13.19 -2.37 4.07
N LEU A 349 -13.62 -3.46 4.70
CA LEU A 349 -13.28 -4.82 4.26
C LEU A 349 -13.91 -5.12 2.90
N VAL A 350 -15.19 -4.81 2.72
CA VAL A 350 -15.89 -5.02 1.44
C VAL A 350 -15.25 -4.20 0.33
N ARG A 351 -14.93 -2.93 0.59
CA ARG A 351 -14.19 -2.07 -0.35
C ARG A 351 -12.88 -2.74 -0.80
N GLN A 352 -12.10 -3.28 0.14
CA GLN A 352 -10.82 -3.94 -0.17
C GLN A 352 -10.99 -5.19 -1.04
N VAL A 353 -12.07 -5.95 -0.84
CA VAL A 353 -12.37 -7.15 -1.65
C VAL A 353 -12.79 -6.78 -3.06
N LEU A 354 -13.57 -5.71 -3.23
CA LEU A 354 -14.11 -5.28 -4.52
C LEU A 354 -13.11 -4.47 -5.35
N GLN A 355 -12.18 -3.76 -4.71
CA GLN A 355 -11.24 -2.86 -5.39
C GLN A 355 -10.41 -3.55 -6.50
N PRO A 356 -9.87 -4.77 -6.32
CA PRO A 356 -9.08 -5.46 -7.34
C PRO A 356 -9.91 -5.97 -8.52
N LEU A 357 -11.24 -6.11 -8.38
CA LEU A 357 -12.08 -6.69 -9.41
C LEU A 357 -12.24 -5.74 -10.60
N PRO A 358 -12.11 -6.20 -11.87
CA PRO A 358 -12.11 -5.31 -13.03
C PRO A 358 -13.46 -4.60 -13.21
N ASP A 359 -14.56 -5.34 -13.10
CA ASP A 359 -15.93 -4.84 -13.23
C ASP A 359 -16.74 -5.17 -11.96
N LEU A 360 -17.64 -4.27 -11.58
CA LEU A 360 -18.60 -4.47 -10.48
C LEU A 360 -20.02 -4.54 -11.05
N PRO A 361 -20.89 -5.39 -10.49
CA PRO A 361 -22.27 -5.49 -10.94
C PRO A 361 -23.00 -4.16 -10.70
N SER A 362 -23.98 -3.88 -11.54
CA SER A 362 -24.82 -2.70 -11.40
C SER A 362 -25.75 -2.85 -10.21
N LEU A 363 -25.52 -2.08 -9.15
CA LEU A 363 -26.54 -1.84 -8.13
C LEU A 363 -27.70 -1.06 -8.78
N LYS A 364 -28.94 -1.48 -8.50
CA LYS A 364 -30.11 -0.62 -8.70
C LYS A 364 -29.91 0.60 -7.82
N GLU A 365 -30.24 1.80 -8.33
CA GLU A 365 -29.97 3.07 -7.63
C GLU A 365 -30.39 2.97 -6.16
N THR A 366 -29.39 2.92 -5.27
CA THR A 366 -29.64 2.90 -3.84
C THR A 366 -30.22 4.25 -3.45
N LYS A 367 -31.40 4.21 -2.82
CA LYS A 367 -32.16 5.42 -2.42
C LYS A 367 -31.46 6.26 -1.34
N TYR A 368 -30.36 5.76 -0.78
CA TYR A 368 -29.66 6.36 0.36
C TYR A 368 -28.14 6.35 0.13
N GLY A 369 -27.46 7.39 0.62
CA GLY A 369 -26.05 7.70 0.35
C GLY A 369 -24.99 6.72 0.87
N SER A 370 -25.36 5.49 1.26
CA SER A 370 -24.46 4.41 1.68
C SER A 370 -25.09 3.05 1.42
N LEU A 371 -24.29 2.02 1.12
CA LEU A 371 -24.80 0.63 1.09
C LEU A 371 -25.06 0.15 2.53
N ASP A 372 -26.16 -0.59 2.70
CA ASP A 372 -26.40 -1.38 3.90
C ASP A 372 -25.63 -2.72 3.84
N TYR A 373 -25.75 -3.54 4.88
CA TYR A 373 -25.02 -4.80 4.96
C TYR A 373 -25.52 -5.85 3.96
N GLU A 374 -26.81 -5.86 3.66
CA GLU A 374 -27.41 -6.83 2.74
C GLU A 374 -27.00 -6.51 1.29
N ASP A 375 -27.03 -5.22 0.93
CA ASP A 375 -26.51 -4.71 -0.33
C ASP A 375 -25.04 -5.08 -0.54
N MET A 376 -24.21 -4.94 0.51
CA MET A 376 -22.79 -5.31 0.46
C MET A 376 -22.59 -6.82 0.26
N LEU A 377 -23.40 -7.65 0.93
CA LEU A 377 -23.36 -9.10 0.79
C LEU A 377 -23.79 -9.52 -0.61
N GLU A 378 -24.87 -8.95 -1.12
CA GLU A 378 -25.35 -9.20 -2.48
C GLU A 378 -24.28 -8.80 -3.52
N LEU A 379 -23.65 -7.64 -3.33
CA LEU A 379 -22.57 -7.16 -4.18
C LEU A 379 -21.38 -8.13 -4.21
N LEU A 380 -20.94 -8.62 -3.05
CA LEU A 380 -19.88 -9.62 -2.97
C LEU A 380 -20.24 -10.93 -3.65
N ARG A 381 -21.47 -11.44 -3.46
CA ARG A 381 -21.95 -12.68 -4.09
C ARG A 381 -21.93 -12.61 -5.61
N HIS A 382 -22.27 -11.46 -6.17
CA HIS A 382 -22.31 -11.26 -7.61
C HIS A 382 -20.93 -10.94 -8.21
N ALA A 383 -20.10 -10.22 -7.48
CA ALA A 383 -18.81 -9.76 -7.98
C ALA A 383 -17.70 -10.81 -7.86
N LEU A 384 -17.74 -11.67 -6.83
CA LEU A 384 -16.67 -12.62 -6.56
C LEU A 384 -16.72 -13.84 -7.50
N PRO A 385 -15.58 -14.25 -8.08
CA PRO A 385 -15.48 -15.50 -8.82
C PRO A 385 -15.88 -16.71 -7.99
N ARG A 386 -16.32 -17.79 -8.67
CA ARG A 386 -16.54 -19.08 -8.00
C ARG A 386 -15.25 -19.55 -7.31
N ARG A 387 -15.37 -19.94 -6.03
CA ARG A 387 -14.26 -20.42 -5.18
C ARG A 387 -13.17 -19.35 -4.93
N HIS A 388 -13.55 -18.07 -4.96
CA HIS A 388 -12.66 -16.99 -4.53
C HIS A 388 -12.44 -17.05 -3.02
N LEU A 389 -11.17 -17.07 -2.59
CA LEU A 389 -10.79 -17.16 -1.19
C LEU A 389 -10.43 -15.79 -0.63
N THR A 390 -11.12 -15.35 0.43
CA THR A 390 -10.90 -14.05 1.05
C THR A 390 -10.29 -14.22 2.44
N TYR A 391 -9.22 -13.49 2.73
CA TYR A 391 -8.63 -13.40 4.06
C TYR A 391 -9.03 -12.08 4.71
N PHE A 392 -9.57 -12.13 5.92
CA PHE A 392 -9.81 -10.96 6.76
C PHE A 392 -8.87 -10.98 7.96
N VAL A 393 -8.10 -9.91 8.15
CA VAL A 393 -7.23 -9.72 9.31
C VAL A 393 -7.73 -8.54 10.13
N LEU A 394 -8.27 -8.81 11.32
CA LEU A 394 -8.92 -7.81 12.17
C LEU A 394 -8.20 -7.68 13.51
N ASP A 395 -7.77 -6.46 13.84
CA ASP A 395 -7.10 -6.16 15.11
C ASP A 395 -7.90 -5.13 15.90
N GLY A 396 -7.89 -5.28 17.23
CA GLY A 396 -8.50 -4.33 18.15
C GLY A 396 -10.03 -4.37 18.26
N LEU A 397 -10.71 -5.46 17.87
CA LEU A 397 -12.16 -5.58 18.04
C LEU A 397 -12.60 -5.48 19.52
N ASP A 398 -11.70 -5.77 20.46
CA ASP A 398 -11.88 -5.55 21.90
C ASP A 398 -12.07 -4.07 22.27
N LEU A 399 -11.60 -3.15 21.43
CA LEU A 399 -11.73 -1.69 21.64
C LEU A 399 -13.12 -1.16 21.26
N CYS A 400 -13.90 -1.91 20.49
CA CYS A 400 -15.28 -1.57 20.18
C CYS A 400 -16.16 -1.73 21.43
N ASP A 401 -17.26 -0.99 21.50
CA ASP A 401 -18.31 -1.29 22.49
C ASP A 401 -19.05 -2.60 22.12
N GLU A 402 -19.83 -3.14 23.07
CA GLU A 402 -20.54 -4.40 22.83
C GLU A 402 -21.60 -4.29 21.73
N SER A 403 -22.25 -3.13 21.54
CA SER A 403 -23.22 -2.94 20.45
C SER A 403 -22.57 -3.09 19.07
N GLU A 404 -21.42 -2.46 18.86
CA GLU A 404 -20.69 -2.50 17.59
C GLU A 404 -20.13 -3.92 17.35
N LYS A 405 -19.68 -4.61 18.41
CA LYS A 405 -19.25 -6.03 18.32
C LYS A 405 -20.40 -6.95 17.88
N GLU A 406 -21.58 -6.77 18.46
CA GLU A 406 -22.79 -7.53 18.12
C GLU A 406 -23.35 -7.21 16.73
N GLU A 407 -22.89 -6.13 16.08
CA GLU A 407 -23.12 -5.90 14.65
C GLU A 407 -22.06 -6.57 13.77
N VAL A 408 -20.76 -6.49 14.14
CA VAL A 408 -19.66 -7.04 13.32
C VAL A 408 -19.72 -8.57 13.24
N PHE A 409 -19.89 -9.26 14.38
CA PHE A 409 -19.75 -10.72 14.42
C PHE A 409 -20.79 -11.46 13.54
N PRO A 410 -22.09 -11.13 13.58
CA PRO A 410 -23.07 -11.79 12.72
C PRO A 410 -22.77 -11.64 11.24
N ILE A 411 -22.30 -10.45 10.81
CA ILE A 411 -21.96 -10.18 9.41
C ILE A 411 -20.73 -10.99 8.99
N CYS A 412 -19.69 -11.03 9.81
CA CYS A 412 -18.51 -11.88 9.57
C CYS A 412 -18.90 -13.35 9.43
N ARG A 413 -19.75 -13.87 10.32
CA ARG A 413 -20.26 -15.25 10.25
C ARG A 413 -21.05 -15.50 8.97
N LEU A 414 -21.90 -14.54 8.58
CA LEU A 414 -22.69 -14.64 7.36
C LEU A 414 -21.80 -14.66 6.12
N LEU A 415 -20.77 -13.81 6.07
CA LEU A 415 -19.75 -13.82 5.02
C LEU A 415 -19.05 -15.18 4.91
N GLN A 416 -18.67 -15.79 6.04
CA GLN A 416 -18.06 -17.12 6.08
C GLN A 416 -18.99 -18.24 5.60
N LYS A 417 -20.31 -18.10 5.76
CA LYS A 417 -21.31 -19.07 5.27
C LYS A 417 -21.58 -18.94 3.78
N VAL A 418 -21.57 -17.70 3.28
CA VAL A 418 -22.00 -17.37 1.91
C VAL A 418 -20.84 -17.43 0.93
N THR A 419 -19.62 -17.15 1.40
CA THR A 419 -18.39 -17.09 0.61
C THR A 419 -17.24 -17.80 1.33
N SER A 420 -16.16 -18.12 0.62
CA SER A 420 -14.97 -18.72 1.24
C SER A 420 -14.14 -17.64 1.94
N VAL A 421 -14.29 -17.54 3.26
CA VAL A 421 -13.65 -16.50 4.07
C VAL A 421 -12.88 -17.10 5.24
N LEU A 422 -11.59 -16.78 5.27
CA LEU A 422 -10.69 -17.08 6.38
C LEU A 422 -10.54 -15.82 7.22
N ILE A 423 -10.92 -15.88 8.49
CA ILE A 423 -10.83 -14.74 9.39
C ILE A 423 -9.70 -14.97 10.37
N CYS A 424 -8.83 -13.99 10.56
CA CYS A 424 -7.91 -13.94 11.67
C CYS A 424 -8.21 -12.70 12.52
N ILE A 425 -8.42 -12.90 13.81
CA ILE A 425 -8.64 -11.82 14.76
C ILE A 425 -7.65 -11.88 15.91
N THR A 426 -7.35 -10.73 16.49
CA THR A 426 -6.75 -10.66 17.82
C THR A 426 -7.80 -10.37 18.87
N TYR A 427 -7.58 -10.90 20.06
CA TYR A 427 -8.46 -10.64 21.17
C TYR A 427 -7.68 -10.54 22.49
N ARG A 428 -8.16 -9.73 23.42
CA ARG A 428 -7.62 -9.71 24.78
C ARG A 428 -8.19 -10.90 25.56
N LEU A 429 -7.32 -11.57 26.30
CA LEU A 429 -7.73 -12.62 27.24
C LEU A 429 -8.42 -11.93 28.42
N GLU A 430 -9.74 -11.80 28.34
CA GLU A 430 -10.57 -11.38 29.47
C GLU A 430 -11.18 -12.61 30.15
N PRO A 431 -11.23 -12.63 31.50
CA PRO A 431 -11.74 -13.79 32.25
C PRO A 431 -13.19 -14.16 31.93
N ASN A 432 -13.96 -13.25 31.33
CA ASN A 432 -15.40 -13.44 31.08
C ASN A 432 -15.75 -13.98 29.69
N ILE A 433 -14.75 -14.21 28.82
CA ILE A 433 -15.00 -14.55 27.42
C ILE A 433 -14.73 -16.03 27.21
N THR A 434 -15.80 -16.81 27.26
CA THR A 434 -15.73 -18.27 27.11
C THR A 434 -15.58 -18.66 25.64
N LEU A 435 -14.80 -19.72 25.38
CA LEU A 435 -14.61 -20.29 24.04
C LEU A 435 -15.95 -20.59 23.33
N GLY A 436 -16.99 -20.95 24.11
CA GLY A 436 -18.34 -21.18 23.61
C GLY A 436 -18.99 -19.95 22.94
N SER A 437 -18.71 -18.73 23.41
CA SER A 437 -19.21 -17.50 22.77
C SER A 437 -18.63 -17.32 21.35
N LEU A 438 -17.37 -17.70 21.13
CA LEU A 438 -16.72 -17.56 19.82
C LEU A 438 -17.30 -18.54 18.78
N HIS A 439 -17.68 -19.76 19.17
CA HIS A 439 -18.33 -20.72 18.26
C HIS A 439 -19.67 -20.23 17.70
N ASN A 440 -20.37 -19.38 18.43
CA ASN A 440 -21.60 -18.73 17.97
C ASN A 440 -21.32 -17.53 17.05
N ARG A 441 -20.15 -16.91 17.19
CA ARG A 441 -19.73 -15.71 16.45
C ARG A 441 -18.98 -16.03 15.15
N PHE A 442 -18.27 -17.14 15.09
CA PHE A 442 -17.38 -17.48 13.96
C PHE A 442 -17.46 -18.96 13.54
N ILE A 443 -17.12 -19.26 12.28
CA ILE A 443 -16.98 -20.64 11.80
C ILE A 443 -15.63 -21.21 12.25
N ALA A 444 -15.66 -22.42 12.82
CA ALA A 444 -14.50 -23.20 13.26
C ALA A 444 -13.39 -22.35 13.92
N PRO A 445 -13.69 -21.62 15.02
CA PRO A 445 -12.70 -20.79 15.69
C PRO A 445 -11.65 -21.66 16.39
N GLN A 446 -10.39 -21.38 16.10
CA GLN A 446 -9.25 -21.92 16.80
C GLN A 446 -8.57 -20.80 17.59
N VAL A 447 -8.52 -20.96 18.91
CA VAL A 447 -7.87 -19.98 19.79
C VAL A 447 -6.45 -20.42 20.09
N VAL A 448 -5.50 -19.52 19.83
CA VAL A 448 -4.06 -19.75 19.97
C VAL A 448 -3.44 -18.59 20.74
N PRO A 449 -2.58 -18.84 21.74
CA PRO A 449 -1.80 -17.76 22.34
C PRO A 449 -0.82 -17.16 21.32
N LEU A 450 -0.43 -15.90 21.50
CA LEU A 450 0.65 -15.35 20.71
C LEU A 450 1.93 -16.21 20.88
N PRO A 451 2.73 -16.37 19.82
CA PRO A 451 4.04 -17.00 19.93
C PRO A 451 4.91 -16.28 20.94
N ASP A 452 5.85 -17.02 21.54
CA ASP A 452 6.89 -16.42 22.36
C ASP A 452 7.66 -15.35 21.57
N ASN A 453 7.63 -14.13 22.08
CA ASN A 453 8.17 -12.93 21.45
C ASN A 453 9.51 -12.49 22.03
N GLN A 454 10.11 -13.28 22.93
CA GLN A 454 11.36 -12.95 23.61
C GLN A 454 12.49 -12.58 22.63
N SER A 455 12.65 -13.33 21.54
CA SER A 455 13.68 -13.05 20.53
C SER A 455 13.46 -11.70 19.82
N ASP A 456 12.20 -11.35 19.56
CA ASP A 456 11.85 -10.08 18.90
C ASP A 456 12.07 -8.90 19.85
N ILE A 457 11.79 -9.07 21.14
CA ILE A 457 12.05 -8.07 22.18
C ILE A 457 13.56 -7.84 22.31
N GLU A 458 14.37 -8.89 22.39
CA GLU A 458 15.82 -8.78 22.50
C GLU A 458 16.43 -8.06 21.30
N THR A 459 15.96 -8.38 20.09
CA THR A 459 16.45 -7.72 18.88
C THR A 459 15.99 -6.26 18.82
N PHE A 460 14.76 -5.97 19.24
CA PHE A 460 14.26 -4.60 19.35
C PHE A 460 15.09 -3.77 20.35
N ILE A 461 15.38 -4.31 21.54
CA ILE A 461 16.20 -3.64 22.57
C ILE A 461 17.59 -3.35 22.00
N GLN A 462 18.23 -4.32 21.35
CA GLN A 462 19.54 -4.13 20.75
C GLN A 462 19.52 -3.00 19.71
N ALA A 463 18.60 -3.04 18.75
CA ALA A 463 18.50 -2.04 17.69
C ALA A 463 18.22 -0.63 18.24
N GLU A 464 17.39 -0.53 19.29
CA GLU A 464 17.04 0.75 19.91
C GLU A 464 18.20 1.33 20.73
N LEU A 465 18.96 0.48 21.42
CA LEU A 465 20.18 0.88 22.12
C LEU A 465 21.25 1.40 21.15
N GLU A 466 21.50 0.67 20.05
CA GLU A 466 22.40 1.11 18.98
C GLU A 466 21.95 2.49 18.42
N ARG A 467 20.66 2.64 18.13
CA ARG A 467 20.07 3.92 17.68
C ARG A 467 20.30 5.06 18.67
N CYS A 468 20.15 4.79 19.97
CA CYS A 468 20.33 5.80 21.02
C CYS A 468 21.79 6.24 21.15
N LEU A 469 22.74 5.32 20.99
CA LEU A 469 24.18 5.61 20.95
C LEU A 469 24.55 6.43 19.71
N GLU A 470 24.12 6.02 18.53
CA GLU A 470 24.37 6.75 17.26
C GLU A 470 23.88 8.19 17.32
N ARG A 471 22.69 8.40 17.91
CA ARG A 471 22.08 9.73 18.06
C ARG A 471 22.58 10.52 19.26
N ARG A 472 23.50 9.96 20.05
CA ARG A 472 24.02 10.55 21.29
C ARG A 472 22.92 10.92 22.30
N VAL A 473 21.79 10.23 22.24
CA VAL A 473 20.70 10.32 23.23
C VAL A 473 21.09 9.52 24.47
N LEU A 474 21.79 8.41 24.27
CA LEU A 474 22.41 7.61 25.32
C LEU A 474 23.93 7.83 25.25
N ASN A 475 24.52 8.32 26.34
CA ASN A 475 25.96 8.48 26.48
C ASN A 475 26.45 7.53 27.56
N ILE A 476 27.26 6.55 27.16
CA ILE A 476 27.79 5.54 28.08
C ILE A 476 29.26 5.83 28.32
N GLY A 477 29.63 6.03 29.59
CA GLY A 477 31.03 6.20 29.99
C GLY A 477 31.82 4.89 29.95
N GLU A 478 31.26 3.81 30.49
CA GLU A 478 31.86 2.47 30.51
C GLU A 478 31.22 1.57 29.46
N PRO A 479 31.93 1.14 28.40
CA PRO A 479 31.34 0.36 27.30
C PRO A 479 30.64 -0.93 27.70
N ARG A 480 31.02 -1.55 28.83
CA ARG A 480 30.41 -2.80 29.32
C ARG A 480 29.00 -2.62 29.86
N LEU A 481 28.66 -1.42 30.33
CA LEU A 481 27.34 -1.10 30.89
C LEU A 481 26.20 -1.33 29.88
N ILE A 482 26.49 -1.31 28.57
CA ILE A 482 25.49 -1.58 27.54
C ILE A 482 24.88 -2.99 27.68
N LEU A 483 25.69 -3.97 28.08
CA LEU A 483 25.25 -5.35 28.25
C LEU A 483 24.34 -5.48 29.47
N ASP A 484 24.67 -4.78 30.56
CA ASP A 484 23.85 -4.75 31.77
C ASP A 484 22.50 -4.05 31.51
N ILE A 485 22.51 -2.95 30.74
CA ILE A 485 21.28 -2.26 30.31
C ILE A 485 20.42 -3.21 29.45
N GLN A 486 21.03 -3.91 28.49
CA GLN A 486 20.31 -4.85 27.63
C GLN A 486 19.66 -5.98 28.45
N ASP A 487 20.42 -6.60 29.37
CA ASP A 487 19.91 -7.67 30.24
C ASP A 487 18.78 -7.17 31.16
N ALA A 488 18.95 -5.99 31.77
CA ALA A 488 17.93 -5.38 32.61
C ALA A 488 16.63 -5.07 31.85
N LEU A 489 16.73 -4.54 30.62
CA LEU A 489 15.58 -4.27 29.77
C LEU A 489 14.89 -5.57 29.33
N SER A 490 15.65 -6.59 28.91
CA SER A 490 15.10 -7.88 28.50
C SER A 490 14.33 -8.54 29.63
N LYS A 491 14.89 -8.58 30.85
CA LYS A 491 14.22 -9.12 32.05
C LYS A 491 13.03 -8.27 32.48
N GLY A 492 13.14 -6.95 32.39
CA GLY A 492 12.10 -5.99 32.77
C GLY A 492 10.90 -5.97 31.81
N SER A 493 11.09 -6.35 30.55
CA SER A 493 10.05 -6.33 29.51
C SER A 493 8.84 -7.22 29.83
N GLN A 494 9.08 -8.37 30.49
CA GLN A 494 8.05 -9.37 30.81
C GLN A 494 7.15 -9.74 29.61
N GLY A 495 7.74 -9.80 28.40
CA GLY A 495 7.01 -10.12 27.16
C GLY A 495 6.24 -8.94 26.54
N MET A 496 6.47 -7.71 27.01
CA MET A 496 5.84 -6.48 26.52
C MET A 496 6.87 -5.54 25.87
N PHE A 497 6.49 -4.93 24.75
CA PHE A 497 7.29 -3.91 24.04
C PHE A 497 7.05 -2.47 24.55
N LEU A 498 6.05 -2.27 25.42
CA LEU A 498 5.62 -0.95 25.90
C LEU A 498 6.46 -0.45 27.08
#